data_AF-A0A8S2G992-F1
#
_entry.id   AF-A0A8S2G992-F1
#
_cell.length_a   1.000
_cell.length_b   1.000
_cell.length_c   1.000
_cell.angle_alpha   90.00
_cell.angle_beta   90.00
_cell.angle_gamma   90.00
#
_symmetry.space_group_name_H-M   'P 1'
#
loop_
_entity.id
_entity.type
_entity.pdbx_description
1 polymer ?
#
loop_
_entity_poly.entity_id
_entity_poly.type
_entity_poly.pdbx_seq_one_letter_code
_entity_poly.pdbx_strand_id
1 'polypeptide(L)'
;DDGQKLVRSDMPLYTPCSCRLNSGTRVWAQLMRAIIVTPNGPIQCVLRPQVVPNPTSPTFFPSYSQPLMLTEDAIWILRFPFIYHGDEEPYYRPKDEEDINQCLVLRGLFSWSDKLS
;
A
#
# COMPACT_ATOMS: atom_id res chain seq x y z
N ASP A 1 -13.94 6.55 -15.03
CA ASP A 1 -12.56 6.61 -15.53
C ASP A 1 -11.52 6.88 -14.43
N ASP A 2 -11.88 7.58 -13.35
CA ASP A 2 -10.95 7.92 -12.25
C ASP A 2 -10.46 6.71 -11.44
N GLY A 3 -11.29 5.67 -11.32
CA GLY A 3 -10.93 4.45 -10.58
C GLY A 3 -9.74 3.71 -11.19
N GLN A 4 -9.65 3.61 -12.52
CA GLN A 4 -8.51 2.94 -13.17
C GLN A 4 -7.22 3.75 -13.07
N LYS A 5 -7.30 5.08 -13.04
CA LYS A 5 -6.14 5.96 -12.85
C LYS A 5 -5.56 5.78 -11.45
N LEU A 6 -6.41 5.74 -10.43
CA LEU A 6 -6.00 5.53 -9.04
C LEU A 6 -5.25 4.21 -8.83
N VAL A 7 -5.68 3.16 -9.51
CA VAL A 7 -5.05 1.82 -9.44
C VAL A 7 -3.68 1.78 -10.12
N ARG A 8 -3.45 2.68 -11.08
CA ARG A 8 -2.22 2.76 -11.88
C ARG A 8 -1.24 3.83 -11.37
N SER A 9 -1.64 4.62 -10.38
CA SER A 9 -0.78 5.60 -9.70
C SER A 9 -0.18 5.02 -8.42
N ASP A 10 0.97 5.55 -8.04
CA ASP A 10 1.49 5.33 -6.69
C ASP A 10 0.55 5.99 -5.67
N MET A 11 0.35 5.34 -4.54
CA MET A 11 -0.50 5.82 -3.45
C MET A 11 0.38 6.33 -2.30
N PRO A 12 0.02 7.43 -1.63
CA PRO A 12 0.77 7.90 -0.47
C PRO A 12 0.67 6.88 0.67
N LEU A 13 1.82 6.50 1.24
CA LEU A 13 1.85 5.70 2.47
C LEU A 13 1.40 6.53 3.68
N TYR A 14 1.68 7.83 3.67
CA TYR A 14 1.26 8.77 4.70
C TYR A 14 0.39 9.88 4.13
N THR A 15 -0.67 10.24 4.85
CA THR A 15 -1.55 11.35 4.49
C THR A 15 -1.75 12.30 5.66
N PRO A 16 -2.03 13.59 5.43
CA PRO A 16 -2.38 14.51 6.50
C PRO A 16 -3.62 14.04 7.27
N CYS A 17 -3.50 13.82 8.59
CA CYS A 17 -4.65 13.56 9.46
C CYS A 17 -5.44 14.87 9.63
N SER A 18 -6.76 14.76 9.69
CA SER A 18 -7.61 15.86 10.20
C SER A 18 -7.36 16.14 11.68
N CYS A 19 -6.70 15.21 12.36
CA CYS A 19 -6.28 15.23 13.75
C CYS A 19 -5.20 16.29 13.98
N ARG A 20 -5.21 16.90 15.16
CA ARG A 20 -4.17 17.83 15.62
C ARG A 20 -3.75 17.42 17.02
N LEU A 21 -2.45 17.54 17.29
CA LEU A 21 -1.98 17.48 18.68
C LEU A 21 -2.43 18.74 19.42
N ASN A 22 -2.46 18.68 20.75
CA ASN A 22 -2.77 19.84 21.60
C ASN A 22 -1.82 21.03 21.35
N SER A 23 -0.62 20.76 20.81
CA SER A 23 0.36 21.75 20.36
C SER A 23 0.03 22.43 19.02
N GLY A 24 -1.07 22.06 18.36
CA GLY A 24 -1.43 22.53 17.01
C GLY A 24 -0.67 21.85 15.87
N THR A 25 0.27 20.95 16.18
CA THR A 25 1.07 20.25 15.18
C THR A 25 0.22 19.30 14.34
N ARG A 26 0.43 19.32 13.01
CA ARG A 26 -0.21 18.39 12.06
C ARG A 26 0.26 16.97 12.34
N VAL A 27 -0.69 16.04 12.35
CA VAL A 27 -0.41 14.61 12.50
C VAL A 27 -0.47 13.96 11.12
N TRP A 28 0.40 12.97 10.90
CA TRP A 28 0.39 12.14 9.71
C TRP A 28 -0.29 10.80 10.03
N ALA A 29 -1.27 10.44 9.21
CA ALA A 29 -1.87 9.12 9.23
C ALA A 29 -1.07 8.19 8.30
N GLN A 30 -0.88 6.94 8.70
CA GLN A 30 -0.23 5.91 7.88
C GLN A 30 -1.28 4.96 7.31
N LEU A 31 -1.14 4.58 6.05
CA LEU A 31 -1.95 3.54 5.44
C LEU A 31 -1.66 2.20 6.12
N MET A 32 -2.67 1.66 6.80
CA MET A 32 -2.54 0.42 7.57
C MET A 32 -3.19 -0.79 6.91
N ARG A 33 -4.23 -0.57 6.10
CA ARG A 33 -5.01 -1.65 5.48
C ARG A 33 -5.50 -1.24 4.10
N ALA A 34 -5.45 -2.18 3.16
CA ALA A 34 -6.23 -2.14 1.93
C ALA A 34 -7.30 -3.23 1.99
N ILE A 35 -8.56 -2.82 1.81
CA ILE A 35 -9.70 -3.72 1.76
C ILE A 35 -9.98 -3.97 0.28
N ILE A 36 -9.96 -5.23 -0.12
CA ILE A 36 -10.15 -5.65 -1.51
C ILE A 36 -11.40 -6.52 -1.54
N VAL A 37 -12.33 -6.15 -2.41
CA VAL A 37 -13.55 -6.92 -2.65
C VAL A 37 -13.41 -7.52 -4.05
N THR A 38 -13.34 -8.84 -4.13
CA THR A 38 -13.27 -9.53 -5.41
C THR A 38 -14.67 -9.71 -5.98
N PRO A 39 -14.89 -9.46 -7.28
CA PRO A 39 -16.19 -9.65 -7.88
C PRO A 39 -16.53 -11.13 -7.96
N ASN A 40 -17.83 -11.43 -8.03
CA ASN A 40 -18.30 -12.73 -8.49
C ASN A 40 -18.20 -12.75 -10.03
N GLY A 41 -17.33 -13.59 -10.59
CA GLY A 41 -17.13 -13.69 -12.04
C GLY A 41 -15.77 -14.25 -12.45
N PRO A 42 -15.52 -14.44 -13.76
CA PRO A 42 -14.33 -15.09 -14.29
C PRO A 42 -13.11 -14.15 -14.28
N ILE A 43 -12.90 -13.41 -13.19
CA ILE A 43 -11.80 -12.45 -13.05
C ILE A 43 -10.85 -12.99 -11.99
N GLN A 44 -9.58 -13.11 -12.34
CA GLN A 44 -8.52 -13.45 -11.42
C GLN A 44 -7.86 -12.19 -10.91
N CYS A 45 -8.05 -11.89 -9.62
CA CYS A 45 -7.36 -10.80 -8.96
C CYS A 45 -6.02 -11.28 -8.38
N VAL A 46 -4.98 -10.47 -8.55
CA VAL A 46 -3.61 -10.78 -8.13
C VAL A 46 -3.05 -9.60 -7.35
N LEU A 47 -2.47 -9.83 -6.18
CA LEU A 47 -1.79 -8.80 -5.41
C LEU A 47 -0.27 -8.91 -5.52
N ARG A 48 0.38 -7.75 -5.71
CA ARG A 48 1.83 -7.56 -5.64
C ARG A 48 2.16 -6.23 -4.98
N PRO A 49 1.83 -6.05 -3.69
CA PRO A 49 2.07 -4.78 -3.01
C PRO A 49 3.58 -4.54 -2.91
N GLN A 50 4.00 -3.33 -3.25
CA GLN A 50 5.36 -2.85 -3.09
C GLN A 50 5.31 -1.52 -2.34
N VAL A 51 6.17 -1.35 -1.35
CA VAL A 51 6.12 -0.19 -0.44
C VAL A 51 7.51 0.39 -0.25
N VAL A 52 7.59 1.72 -0.35
CA VAL A 52 8.76 2.53 0.01
C VAL A 52 8.38 3.31 1.28
N PRO A 53 8.72 2.79 2.48
CA PRO A 53 8.32 3.40 3.75
C PRO A 53 9.13 4.64 4.16
N ASN A 54 10.29 4.83 3.55
CA ASN A 54 11.21 5.95 3.77
C ASN A 54 12.05 6.16 2.48
N PRO A 55 12.41 7.39 2.08
CA PRO A 55 13.21 7.63 0.86
C PRO A 55 14.55 6.87 0.80
N THR A 56 15.16 6.58 1.96
CA THR A 56 16.43 5.83 2.03
C THR A 56 16.23 4.32 2.14
N SER A 57 14.98 3.86 2.27
CA SER A 57 14.67 2.45 2.46
C SER A 57 14.63 1.68 1.13
N PRO A 58 14.90 0.36 1.15
CA PRO A 58 14.61 -0.50 0.02
C PRO A 58 13.10 -0.57 -0.23
N THR A 59 12.72 -1.09 -1.40
CA THR A 59 11.33 -1.45 -1.65
C THR A 59 10.98 -2.73 -0.91
N PHE A 60 9.98 -2.67 -0.05
CA PHE A 60 9.43 -3.81 0.66
C PHE A 60 8.34 -4.48 -0.14
N PHE A 61 8.32 -5.81 -0.13
CA PHE A 61 7.30 -6.65 -0.73
C PHE A 61 7.02 -7.86 0.17
N PRO A 62 5.85 -8.52 0.05
CA PRO A 62 5.54 -9.70 0.83
C PRO A 62 6.56 -10.82 0.57
N SER A 63 6.89 -11.60 1.60
CA SER A 63 7.87 -12.69 1.53
C SER A 63 7.44 -13.89 0.66
N TYR A 64 6.26 -13.86 0.05
CA TYR A 64 5.79 -14.92 -0.84
C TYR A 64 6.51 -14.83 -2.18
N SER A 65 7.06 -15.96 -2.64
CA SER A 65 7.75 -16.05 -3.94
C SER A 65 6.81 -15.94 -5.14
N GLN A 66 5.50 -16.09 -4.92
CA GLN A 66 4.48 -16.04 -5.96
C GLN A 66 3.47 -14.90 -5.69
N PRO A 67 2.88 -14.32 -6.75
CA PRO A 67 1.82 -13.33 -6.60
C PRO A 67 0.62 -13.91 -5.85
N LEU A 68 0.02 -13.13 -4.95
CA LEU A 68 -1.10 -13.62 -4.15
C LEU A 68 -2.38 -13.60 -5.01
N MET A 69 -2.86 -14.79 -5.36
CA MET A 69 -4.10 -14.99 -6.10
C MET A 69 -5.26 -14.90 -5.12
N LEU A 70 -6.17 -13.96 -5.34
CA LEU A 70 -7.34 -13.79 -4.48
C LEU A 70 -8.47 -14.70 -4.93
N THR A 71 -9.20 -15.26 -3.97
CA THR A 71 -10.45 -15.98 -4.23
C THR A 71 -11.52 -15.00 -4.72
N GLU A 72 -12.40 -15.48 -5.59
CA GLU A 72 -13.58 -14.73 -6.04
C GLU A 72 -14.63 -14.60 -4.93
N ASP A 73 -15.55 -13.64 -5.09
CA ASP A 73 -16.68 -13.39 -4.19
C ASP A 73 -16.28 -13.31 -2.70
N ALA A 74 -15.18 -12.62 -2.42
CA ALA A 74 -14.56 -12.58 -1.11
C ALA A 74 -14.06 -11.17 -0.73
N ILE A 75 -13.95 -10.95 0.58
CA ILE A 75 -13.33 -9.76 1.14
C ILE A 75 -11.94 -10.14 1.65
N TRP A 76 -10.93 -9.47 1.12
CA TRP A 76 -9.54 -9.62 1.50
C TRP A 76 -9.04 -8.35 2.21
N ILE A 77 -8.25 -8.53 3.27
CA ILE A 77 -7.64 -7.43 4.01
C ILE A 77 -6.12 -7.58 3.92
N LEU A 78 -5.49 -6.76 3.08
CA LEU A 78 -4.04 -6.61 3.10
C LEU A 78 -3.67 -5.68 4.25
N ARG A 79 -2.80 -6.14 5.15
CA ARG A 79 -2.27 -5.36 6.26
C ARG A 79 -0.87 -4.85 5.94
N PHE A 80 -0.67 -3.55 6.13
CA PHE A 80 0.63 -2.93 6.07
C PHE A 80 1.27 -2.90 7.47
N PRO A 81 2.59 -3.13 7.58
CA PRO A 81 3.32 -2.93 8.83
C PRO A 81 3.26 -1.49 9.32
N PHE A 82 3.30 -1.32 10.64
CA PHE A 82 3.51 0.00 11.24
C PHE A 82 4.97 0.45 11.08
N ILE A 83 5.91 -0.46 11.33
CA ILE A 83 7.35 -0.27 11.15
C ILE A 83 7.84 -1.31 10.15
N TYR A 84 8.66 -0.87 9.20
CA TYR A 84 9.29 -1.72 8.22
C TYR A 84 10.73 -1.98 8.66
N HIS A 85 11.15 -3.24 8.70
CA HIS A 85 12.46 -3.63 9.19
C HIS A 85 13.28 -4.20 8.04
N GLY A 86 14.37 -3.52 7.66
CA GLY A 86 15.34 -4.04 6.70
C GLY A 86 16.23 -5.12 7.33
N ASP A 87 17.34 -5.47 6.68
CA ASP A 87 18.23 -6.49 7.26
C ASP A 87 18.97 -5.96 8.51
N GLU A 88 19.34 -4.68 8.51
CA GLU A 88 20.14 -4.05 9.57
C GLU A 88 19.31 -3.26 10.59
N GLU A 89 18.29 -2.50 10.12
CA GLU A 89 17.58 -1.55 10.97
C GLU A 89 16.11 -1.32 10.57
N PRO A 90 15.27 -0.84 11.51
CA PRO A 90 13.93 -0.37 11.22
C PRO A 90 13.92 1.00 10.51
N TYR A 91 13.12 1.11 9.46
CA TYR A 91 12.80 2.36 8.79
C TYR A 91 11.57 3.00 9.43
N TYR A 92 11.81 4.10 10.14
CA TYR A 92 10.75 4.94 10.70
C TYR A 92 10.23 5.95 9.68
N ARG A 93 9.01 6.43 9.91
CA ARG A 93 8.44 7.57 9.18
C ARG A 93 9.40 8.78 9.23
N PRO A 94 9.71 9.40 8.08
CA PRO A 94 10.48 10.65 8.05
C PRO A 94 9.83 11.78 8.87
N LYS A 95 10.64 12.75 9.27
CA LYS A 95 10.14 13.94 10.00
C LYS A 95 9.70 15.05 9.05
N ASP A 96 10.43 15.21 7.94
CA ASP A 96 10.25 16.28 6.97
C ASP A 96 9.14 15.95 5.97
N GLU A 97 8.31 16.94 5.65
CA GLU A 97 7.13 16.75 4.78
C GLU A 97 7.51 16.33 3.36
N GLU A 98 8.65 16.82 2.84
CA GLU A 98 9.17 16.45 1.53
C GLU A 98 9.53 14.95 1.44
N ASP A 99 10.14 14.41 2.49
CA ASP A 99 10.46 12.98 2.57
C ASP A 99 9.22 12.13 2.79
N ILE A 100 8.25 12.62 3.58
CA ILE A 100 6.97 11.93 3.80
C ILE A 100 6.21 11.77 2.47
N ASN A 101 6.23 12.79 1.60
CA ASN A 101 5.57 12.73 0.30
C ASN A 101 6.23 11.75 -0.68
N GLN A 102 7.46 11.30 -0.40
CA GLN A 102 8.18 10.28 -1.16
C GLN A 102 7.93 8.86 -0.60
N CYS A 103 7.21 8.71 0.52
CA CYS A 103 6.82 7.40 1.04
C CYS A 103 5.56 6.90 0.34
N LEU A 104 5.68 5.81 -0.40
CA LEU A 104 4.68 5.35 -1.36
C LEU A 104 4.34 3.88 -1.21
N VAL A 105 3.09 3.54 -1.48
CA VAL A 105 2.71 2.23 -1.98
C VAL A 105 2.73 2.31 -3.50
N LEU A 106 3.67 1.58 -4.10
CA LEU A 106 3.90 1.66 -5.54
C LEU A 106 2.70 1.10 -6.31
N ARG A 107 2.49 1.66 -7.50
CA ARG A 107 1.48 1.21 -8.47
C ARG A 107 1.63 -0.28 -8.78
N GLY A 108 0.54 -0.91 -9.16
CA GLY A 108 0.52 -2.35 -9.41
C GLY A 108 0.30 -3.19 -8.15
N LEU A 109 -0.16 -2.56 -7.05
CA LEU A 109 -0.63 -3.25 -5.84
C LEU A 109 -1.57 -4.41 -6.17
N PHE A 110 -2.47 -4.21 -7.14
CA PHE A 110 -3.26 -5.29 -7.71
C PHE A 110 -3.30 -5.24 -9.24
N SER A 111 -3.47 -6.41 -9.83
CA SER A 111 -3.77 -6.61 -11.24
C SER A 111 -4.90 -7.61 -11.39
N TRP A 112 -5.62 -7.55 -12.50
CA TRP A 112 -6.63 -8.55 -12.82
C TRP A 112 -6.47 -9.05 -14.26
N SER A 113 -6.85 -10.30 -14.49
CA SER A 113 -6.98 -10.89 -15.80
C SER A 113 -8.27 -11.70 -15.87
N ASP A 114 -8.79 -11.90 -17.08
CA ASP A 114 -9.85 -12.88 -17.26
C ASP A 114 -9.28 -14.29 -16.98
N LYS A 115 -10.09 -15.16 -16.39
CA LYS A 115 -9.74 -16.56 -16.12
C LYS A 115 -9.69 -17.41 -17.40
N LEU A 116 -9.90 -16.80 -18.57
CA LEU A 116 -9.91 -17.45 -19.89
C LEU A 116 -9.30 -16.54 -20.96
N SER A 117 -7.99 -16.70 -21.18
CA SER A 117 -7.32 -16.69 -22.50
C SER A 117 -6.05 -17.52 -22.41
#